data_AF-A0A116MME4-F1
#
_entry.id   AF-A0A116MME4-F1
#
_cell.length_a   1.000
_cell.length_b   1.000
_cell.length_c   1.000
_cell.angle_alpha   90.00
_cell.angle_beta   90.00
_cell.angle_gamma   90.00
#
_symmetry.space_group_name_H-M   'P 1'
#
loop_
_entity.id
_entity.type
_entity.pdbx_description
1 polymer ?
#
loop_
_entity_poly.entity_id
_entity_poly.type
_entity_poly.pdbx_seq_one_letter_code
_entity_poly.pdbx_strand_id
1 'polypeptide(L)'
;MICHGEYALSSALKYHTFEGTIAELVNYRLPAEKDKRVGAIGELILNVIIRSTGDFEVISPFFNLEERNVKKGFDILAVDLNKEIWIIESKAGELGTMTDVTSKILERINTANRDLVNRLNNDNAQLWLNAVNSVRSSIDHTDEKKTVINILENLGNTNVSDDKNVLLGGTVFCSFNTKIELQRFKSLYQRIKTQSKFSKLQIIAIQKRTFEAVVDFLNTLNV
;
A
#
# COMPACT_ATOMS: atom_id res chain seq x y z
N MET A 1 5.45 13.11 5.83
CA MET A 1 4.81 12.67 4.57
C MET A 1 4.34 11.21 4.58
N ILE A 2 5.23 10.19 4.55
CA ILE A 2 4.77 8.78 4.43
C ILE A 2 3.86 8.35 5.60
N CYS A 3 4.32 8.52 6.83
CA CYS A 3 3.58 8.04 8.01
C CYS A 3 2.32 8.85 8.30
N HIS A 4 2.44 10.18 8.33
CA HIS A 4 1.39 11.08 8.82
C HIS A 4 0.63 11.85 7.73
N GLY A 5 0.97 11.69 6.45
CA GLY A 5 0.47 12.55 5.37
C GLY A 5 1.29 13.83 5.18
N GLU A 6 0.85 14.69 4.25
CA GLU A 6 1.49 15.98 3.93
C GLU A 6 1.25 17.03 5.00
N TYR A 7 0.08 17.03 5.64
CA TYR A 7 -0.23 17.94 6.76
C TYR A 7 0.85 17.95 7.86
N ALA A 8 1.53 16.82 8.08
CA ALA A 8 2.62 16.74 9.05
C ALA A 8 3.82 17.64 8.72
N LEU A 9 4.00 18.04 7.45
CA LEU A 9 5.10 18.91 7.02
C LEU A 9 4.93 20.36 7.49
N SER A 10 3.68 20.83 7.63
CA SER A 10 3.36 22.17 8.13
C SER A 10 3.04 22.18 9.64
N SER A 11 3.08 21.02 10.29
CA SER A 11 2.71 20.85 11.69
C SER A 11 3.87 21.13 12.66
N ALA A 12 3.63 21.95 13.69
CA ALA A 12 4.58 22.20 14.78
C ALA A 12 4.58 21.11 15.87
N LEU A 13 3.82 20.03 15.69
CA LEU A 13 3.75 18.95 16.68
C LEU A 13 5.07 18.16 16.70
N LYS A 14 5.67 17.99 17.89
CA LYS A 14 6.90 17.21 18.07
C LYS A 14 6.80 15.75 17.59
N TYR A 15 5.59 15.19 17.50
CA TYR A 15 5.37 13.84 17.00
C TYR A 15 5.41 13.74 15.47
N HIS A 16 5.37 14.88 14.77
CA HIS A 16 5.45 14.96 13.31
C HIS A 16 6.88 15.25 12.82
N THR A 17 7.86 15.39 13.72
CA THR A 17 9.28 15.43 13.31
C THR A 17 9.72 14.07 12.79
N PHE A 18 10.87 14.04 12.11
CA PHE A 18 11.45 12.80 11.63
C PHE A 18 11.73 11.83 12.79
N GLU A 19 12.38 12.30 13.84
CA GLU A 19 12.73 11.52 15.03
C GLU A 19 11.47 11.02 15.73
N GLY A 20 10.47 11.89 15.94
CA GLY A 20 9.19 11.53 16.54
C GLY A 20 8.44 10.48 15.73
N THR A 21 8.47 10.58 14.40
CA THR A 21 7.84 9.62 13.48
C THR A 21 8.54 8.26 13.53
N ILE A 22 9.88 8.25 13.52
CA ILE A 22 10.66 7.01 13.60
C ILE A 22 10.45 6.32 14.95
N ALA A 23 10.49 7.08 16.05
CA ALA A 23 10.22 6.56 17.38
C ALA A 23 8.80 5.96 17.48
N GLU A 24 7.77 6.63 16.94
CA GLU A 24 6.41 6.09 16.92
C GLU A 24 6.30 4.81 16.06
N LEU A 25 6.93 4.80 14.88
CA LEU A 25 6.94 3.65 13.99
C LEU A 25 7.53 2.43 14.67
N VAL A 26 8.77 2.56 15.14
CA VAL A 26 9.59 1.44 15.62
C VAL A 26 9.12 0.94 16.99
N ASN A 27 8.80 1.84 17.92
CA ASN A 27 8.49 1.46 19.29
C ASN A 27 7.04 0.98 19.46
N TYR A 28 6.11 1.45 18.61
CA TYR A 28 4.67 1.25 18.86
C TYR A 28 3.86 0.73 17.68
N ARG A 29 4.24 1.02 16.43
CA ARG A 29 3.41 0.67 15.26
C ARG A 29 3.90 -0.55 14.48
N LEU A 30 5.18 -0.90 14.56
CA LEU A 30 5.66 -2.17 14.02
C LEU A 30 5.17 -3.33 14.90
N PRO A 31 4.35 -4.25 14.36
CA PRO A 31 3.78 -5.34 15.15
C PRO A 31 4.85 -6.23 15.80
N ALA A 32 4.60 -6.75 17.00
CA ALA A 32 5.47 -7.76 17.63
C ALA A 32 5.44 -9.10 16.86
N GLU A 33 4.27 -9.46 16.33
CA GLU A 33 4.03 -10.69 15.58
C GLU A 33 4.71 -10.63 14.20
N LYS A 34 5.51 -11.66 13.88
CA LYS A 34 6.37 -11.71 12.69
C LYS A 34 5.59 -11.48 11.39
N ASP A 35 4.51 -12.21 11.16
CA ASP A 35 3.76 -12.14 9.90
C ASP A 35 3.12 -10.76 9.68
N LYS A 36 2.58 -10.16 10.74
CA LYS A 36 2.07 -8.79 10.70
C LYS A 36 3.18 -7.78 10.46
N ARG A 37 4.35 -7.97 11.06
CA ARG A 37 5.55 -7.14 10.84
C ARG A 37 6.04 -7.24 9.40
N VAL A 38 6.09 -8.44 8.83
CA VAL A 38 6.40 -8.68 7.41
C VAL A 38 5.42 -7.94 6.50
N GLY A 39 4.12 -7.99 6.81
CA GLY A 39 3.08 -7.22 6.13
C GLY A 39 3.34 -5.71 6.16
N ALA A 40 3.54 -5.15 7.35
CA ALA A 40 3.78 -3.72 7.55
C ALA A 40 5.05 -3.23 6.81
N ILE A 41 6.15 -3.98 6.89
CA ILE A 41 7.39 -3.64 6.17
C ILE A 41 7.20 -3.77 4.65
N GLY A 42 6.43 -4.75 4.18
CA GLY A 42 6.11 -4.89 2.76
C GLY A 42 5.29 -3.72 2.21
N GLU A 43 4.27 -3.26 2.94
CA GLU A 43 3.50 -2.05 2.60
C GLU A 43 4.40 -0.80 2.61
N LEU A 44 5.26 -0.64 3.63
CA LEU A 44 6.20 0.48 3.70
C LEU A 44 7.14 0.52 2.49
N ILE A 45 7.73 -0.62 2.11
CA ILE A 45 8.61 -0.71 0.93
C ILE A 45 7.84 -0.38 -0.35
N LEU A 46 6.62 -0.91 -0.51
CA LEU A 46 5.79 -0.62 -1.67
C LEU A 46 5.48 0.88 -1.76
N ASN A 47 5.15 1.53 -0.63
CA ASN A 47 4.93 2.98 -0.57
C ASN A 47 6.16 3.77 -1.04
N VAL A 48 7.35 3.40 -0.56
CA VAL A 48 8.62 4.02 -0.99
C VAL A 48 8.86 3.83 -2.49
N ILE A 49 8.64 2.61 -3.01
CA ILE A 49 8.85 2.32 -4.44
C ILE A 49 7.90 3.16 -5.30
N ILE A 50 6.61 3.18 -4.97
CA ILE A 50 5.60 3.97 -5.70
C ILE A 50 6.02 5.44 -5.76
N ARG A 51 6.41 6.03 -4.63
CA ARG A 51 6.91 7.42 -4.59
C ARG A 51 8.19 7.62 -5.38
N SER A 52 9.09 6.63 -5.41
CA SER A 52 10.35 6.73 -6.15
C SER A 52 10.20 6.62 -7.67
N THR A 53 9.12 6.00 -8.17
CA THR A 53 8.87 5.90 -9.61
C THR A 53 8.44 7.23 -10.24
N GLY A 54 7.83 8.13 -9.45
CA GLY A 54 7.37 9.44 -9.92
C GLY A 54 6.03 9.45 -10.66
N ASP A 55 5.45 8.27 -10.94
CA ASP A 55 4.16 8.16 -11.66
C ASP A 55 2.93 8.42 -10.77
N PHE A 56 3.12 8.43 -9.45
CA PHE A 56 2.05 8.48 -8.46
C PHE A 56 2.34 9.43 -7.31
N GLU A 57 1.30 10.15 -6.90
CA GLU A 57 1.22 10.89 -5.66
C GLU A 57 0.42 10.09 -4.64
N VAL A 58 1.06 9.60 -3.58
CA VAL A 58 0.36 8.85 -2.52
C VAL A 58 -0.34 9.80 -1.55
N ILE A 59 -1.65 9.67 -1.46
CA ILE A 59 -2.59 10.56 -0.75
C ILE A 59 -3.14 9.98 0.57
N SER A 60 -2.87 8.70 0.86
CA SER A 60 -3.17 8.08 2.16
C SER A 60 -1.93 8.03 3.06
N PRO A 61 -2.08 8.23 4.38
CA PRO A 61 -1.00 8.07 5.33
C PRO A 61 -0.73 6.56 5.56
N PHE A 62 0.53 6.21 5.86
CA PHE A 62 0.87 4.84 6.27
C PHE A 62 0.33 4.54 7.67
N PHE A 63 0.40 5.49 8.61
CA PHE A 63 -0.18 5.32 9.93
C PHE A 63 -1.71 5.36 9.87
N ASN A 64 -2.33 4.37 10.51
CA ASN A 64 -3.74 4.48 10.87
C ASN A 64 -3.92 5.63 11.87
N LEU A 65 -4.92 6.48 11.63
CA LEU A 65 -5.23 7.69 12.39
C LEU A 65 -5.97 7.41 13.69
N GLU A 66 -6.76 6.33 13.74
CA GLU A 66 -7.63 6.02 14.87
C GLU A 66 -6.94 5.15 15.92
N GLU A 67 -6.16 4.15 15.49
CA GLU A 67 -5.57 3.15 16.37
C GLU A 67 -4.16 2.77 15.92
N ARG A 68 -3.34 2.29 16.87
CA ARG A 68 -2.00 1.72 16.59
C ARG A 68 -2.07 0.34 15.92
N ASN A 69 -3.26 -0.25 15.77
CA ASN A 69 -3.50 -1.55 15.13
C ASN A 69 -4.44 -1.45 13.90
N VAL A 70 -4.41 -2.53 13.10
CA VAL A 70 -5.02 -2.80 11.77
C VAL A 70 -5.71 -1.62 11.08
N LYS A 71 -5.12 -1.19 9.96
CA LYS A 71 -5.71 -0.26 9.01
C LYS A 71 -7.07 -0.78 8.56
N LYS A 72 -8.15 -0.05 8.86
CA LYS A 72 -9.54 -0.41 8.50
C LYS A 72 -9.91 0.01 7.07
N GLY A 73 -8.96 0.59 6.32
CA GLY A 73 -9.12 1.12 4.96
C GLY A 73 -8.29 0.34 3.93
N PHE A 74 -8.17 0.88 2.72
CA PHE A 74 -7.21 0.39 1.73
C PHE A 74 -5.76 0.58 2.21
N ASP A 75 -4.83 -0.26 1.73
CA ASP A 75 -3.43 -0.18 2.15
C ASP A 75 -2.82 1.14 1.68
N ILE A 76 -2.89 1.45 0.38
CA ILE A 76 -2.41 2.73 -0.15
C ILE A 76 -3.45 3.30 -1.14
N LEU A 77 -3.67 4.62 -1.06
CA LEU A 77 -4.37 5.40 -2.07
C LEU A 77 -3.38 6.35 -2.73
N ALA A 78 -3.44 6.41 -4.06
CA ALA A 78 -2.62 7.31 -4.84
C ALA A 78 -3.42 7.99 -5.95
N VAL A 79 -2.86 9.07 -6.48
CA VAL A 79 -3.34 9.78 -7.66
C VAL A 79 -2.25 9.71 -8.72
N ASP A 80 -2.59 9.36 -9.96
CA ASP A 80 -1.62 9.38 -11.06
C ASP A 80 -1.50 10.77 -11.72
N LEU A 81 -0.61 10.87 -12.71
CA LEU A 81 -0.40 12.10 -13.48
C LEU A 81 -1.66 12.60 -14.21
N ASN A 82 -2.66 11.74 -14.44
CA ASN A 82 -3.94 12.10 -15.06
C ASN A 82 -5.01 12.47 -14.03
N LYS A 83 -4.64 12.59 -12.75
CA LYS A 83 -5.53 12.87 -11.62
C LYS A 83 -6.58 11.78 -11.39
N GLU A 84 -6.29 10.54 -11.79
CA GLU A 84 -7.14 9.39 -11.48
C GLU A 84 -6.73 8.74 -10.15
N ILE A 85 -7.71 8.26 -9.37
CA ILE A 85 -7.46 7.57 -8.11
C ILE A 85 -7.10 6.10 -8.36
N TRP A 86 -6.03 5.65 -7.71
CA TRP A 86 -5.55 4.28 -7.70
C TRP A 86 -5.68 3.67 -6.31
N ILE A 87 -6.33 2.51 -6.24
CA ILE A 87 -6.47 1.70 -5.03
C ILE A 87 -5.38 0.63 -5.05
N ILE A 88 -4.53 0.62 -4.04
CA ILE A 88 -3.33 -0.18 -4.02
C ILE A 88 -3.42 -1.17 -2.86
N GLU A 89 -3.29 -2.46 -3.18
CA GLU A 89 -3.28 -3.55 -2.20
C GLU A 89 -1.89 -4.18 -2.15
N SER A 90 -1.33 -4.28 -0.95
CA SER A 90 0.01 -4.82 -0.67
C SER A 90 -0.10 -6.17 0.00
N LYS A 91 0.59 -7.18 -0.54
CA LYS A 91 0.78 -8.46 0.15
C LYS A 91 2.25 -8.81 0.22
N ALA A 92 2.70 -9.09 1.43
CA ALA A 92 4.06 -9.49 1.72
C ALA A 92 4.13 -10.93 2.25
N GLY A 93 5.32 -11.51 2.19
CA GLY A 93 5.61 -12.80 2.82
C GLY A 93 7.08 -13.17 2.69
N GLU A 94 7.51 -14.15 3.48
CA GLU A 94 8.78 -14.83 3.25
C GLU A 94 8.61 -15.94 2.23
N LEU A 95 9.72 -16.41 1.63
CA LEU A 95 9.69 -17.52 0.67
C LEU A 95 9.10 -18.81 1.28
N GLY A 96 9.40 -19.07 2.56
CA GLY A 96 8.92 -20.24 3.29
C GLY A 96 9.39 -21.54 2.65
N THR A 97 8.46 -22.45 2.38
CA THR A 97 8.72 -23.77 1.77
C THR A 97 8.79 -23.73 0.24
N MET A 98 8.49 -22.60 -0.40
CA MET A 98 8.60 -22.48 -1.86
C MET A 98 10.07 -22.42 -2.27
N THR A 99 10.39 -22.98 -3.42
CA THR A 99 11.77 -22.97 -3.96
C THR A 99 12.01 -21.82 -4.95
N ASP A 100 10.94 -21.23 -5.46
CA ASP A 100 10.97 -20.20 -6.50
C ASP A 100 10.31 -18.91 -6.03
N VAL A 101 11.07 -17.81 -6.06
CA VAL A 101 10.62 -16.47 -5.69
C VAL A 101 9.48 -15.98 -6.58
N THR A 102 9.50 -16.32 -7.87
CA THR A 102 8.47 -15.87 -8.81
C THR A 102 7.13 -16.46 -8.39
N SER A 103 7.05 -17.76 -8.14
CA SER A 103 5.83 -18.43 -7.67
C SER A 103 5.29 -17.80 -6.40
N LYS A 104 6.16 -17.47 -5.44
CA LYS A 104 5.73 -16.84 -4.19
C LYS A 104 5.17 -15.44 -4.41
N ILE A 105 5.82 -14.60 -5.22
CA ILE A 105 5.31 -13.25 -5.50
C ILE A 105 3.98 -13.33 -6.27
N LEU A 106 3.86 -14.22 -7.26
CA LEU A 106 2.60 -14.41 -7.99
C LEU A 106 1.47 -14.84 -7.03
N GLU A 107 1.75 -15.70 -6.06
CA GLU A 107 0.80 -16.08 -5.02
C GLU A 107 0.37 -14.86 -4.17
N ARG A 108 1.31 -14.02 -3.74
CA ARG A 108 1.02 -12.78 -3.01
C ARG A 108 0.15 -11.81 -3.83
N ILE A 109 0.45 -11.61 -5.12
CA ILE A 109 -0.35 -10.76 -6.01
C ILE A 109 -1.75 -11.33 -6.24
N ASN A 110 -1.90 -12.65 -6.39
CA ASN A 110 -3.23 -13.26 -6.53
C ASN A 110 -4.07 -13.13 -5.25
N THR A 111 -3.42 -13.21 -4.08
CA THR A 111 -4.05 -12.91 -2.79
C THR A 111 -4.49 -11.45 -2.73
N ALA A 112 -3.62 -10.50 -3.11
CA ALA A 112 -3.97 -9.07 -3.20
C ALA A 112 -5.18 -8.85 -4.12
N ASN A 113 -5.15 -9.43 -5.32
CA ASN A 113 -6.24 -9.38 -6.29
C ASN A 113 -7.56 -9.89 -5.72
N ARG A 114 -7.57 -11.11 -5.16
CA ARG A 114 -8.78 -11.71 -4.60
C ARG A 114 -9.35 -10.88 -3.46
N ASP A 115 -8.50 -10.48 -2.52
CA ASP A 115 -8.92 -9.72 -1.34
C ASP A 115 -9.50 -8.37 -1.77
N LEU A 116 -8.86 -7.67 -2.70
CA LEU A 116 -9.35 -6.38 -3.19
C LEU A 116 -10.63 -6.50 -4.02
N VAL A 117 -10.72 -7.48 -4.93
CA VAL A 117 -11.96 -7.76 -5.69
C VAL A 117 -13.11 -8.04 -4.74
N ASN A 118 -12.89 -8.87 -3.72
CA ASN A 118 -13.91 -9.15 -2.70
C ASN A 118 -14.33 -7.87 -1.96
N ARG A 119 -13.38 -7.01 -1.59
CA ARG A 119 -13.69 -5.76 -0.87
C ARG A 119 -14.42 -4.74 -1.73
N LEU A 120 -14.11 -4.64 -3.02
CA LEU A 120 -14.71 -3.67 -3.95
C LEU A 120 -16.08 -4.10 -4.48
N ASN A 121 -16.37 -5.40 -4.53
CA ASN A 121 -17.66 -5.92 -5.00
C ASN A 121 -18.65 -6.25 -3.87
N ASN A 122 -18.32 -5.91 -2.63
CA ASN A 122 -19.21 -6.05 -1.48
C ASN A 122 -19.57 -4.67 -0.94
N ASP A 123 -20.82 -4.52 -0.49
CA ASP A 123 -21.25 -3.30 0.18
C ASP A 123 -20.49 -3.14 1.51
N ASN A 124 -19.60 -2.15 1.54
CA ASN A 124 -18.74 -1.87 2.68
C ASN A 124 -18.53 -0.36 2.82
N ALA A 125 -19.58 0.34 3.26
CA ALA A 125 -19.53 1.78 3.52
C ALA A 125 -18.36 2.17 4.44
N GLN A 126 -18.04 1.35 5.45
CA GLN A 126 -16.95 1.64 6.39
C GLN A 126 -15.60 1.71 5.70
N LEU A 127 -15.33 0.84 4.73
CA LEU A 127 -14.10 0.84 3.94
C LEU A 127 -13.88 2.19 3.24
N TRP A 128 -14.93 2.69 2.58
CA TRP A 128 -14.90 3.95 1.84
C TRP A 128 -14.88 5.17 2.75
N LEU A 129 -15.64 5.15 3.86
CA LEU A 129 -15.58 6.20 4.88
C LEU A 129 -14.17 6.32 5.48
N ASN A 130 -13.50 5.20 5.75
CA ASN A 130 -12.12 5.19 6.23
C ASN A 130 -11.16 5.77 5.19
N ALA A 131 -11.36 5.47 3.91
CA ALA A 131 -10.58 6.02 2.82
C ALA A 131 -10.75 7.55 2.74
N VAL A 132 -11.98 8.04 2.74
CA VAL A 132 -12.30 9.48 2.72
C VAL A 132 -11.71 10.21 3.93
N ASN A 133 -11.86 9.66 5.13
CA ASN A 133 -11.30 10.24 6.35
C ASN A 133 -9.76 10.28 6.30
N SER A 134 -9.13 9.23 5.77
CA SER A 134 -7.68 9.15 5.62
C SER A 134 -7.13 10.22 4.67
N VAL A 135 -7.80 10.47 3.55
CA VAL A 135 -7.42 11.54 2.61
C VAL A 135 -7.69 12.92 3.22
N ARG A 136 -8.83 13.09 3.91
CA ARG A 136 -9.20 14.34 4.60
C ARG A 136 -8.18 14.77 5.65
N SER A 137 -7.48 13.86 6.32
CA SER A 137 -6.46 14.24 7.31
C SER A 137 -5.07 14.47 6.69
N SER A 138 -4.84 14.01 5.46
CA SER A 138 -3.48 13.86 4.92
C SER A 138 -3.07 14.94 3.94
N ILE A 139 -4.02 15.50 3.18
CA ILE A 139 -3.78 16.56 2.19
C ILE A 139 -4.01 17.95 2.82
N ASP A 140 -3.07 18.87 2.60
CA ASP A 140 -3.11 20.25 3.15
C ASP A 140 -3.85 21.23 2.20
N HIS A 141 -3.70 21.10 0.88
CA HIS A 141 -4.29 22.00 -0.13
C HIS A 141 -5.80 21.81 -0.32
N THR A 142 -6.60 22.87 -0.10
CA THR A 142 -8.06 22.76 0.03
C THR A 142 -8.81 22.38 -1.25
N ASP A 143 -8.37 22.86 -2.41
CA ASP A 143 -9.13 22.65 -3.66
C ASP A 143 -8.81 21.31 -4.32
N GLU A 144 -7.55 20.91 -4.34
CA GLU A 144 -7.14 19.56 -4.77
C GLU A 144 -7.74 18.48 -3.87
N LYS A 145 -7.71 18.70 -2.55
CA LYS A 145 -8.36 17.83 -1.57
C LYS A 145 -9.85 17.64 -1.83
N LYS A 146 -10.59 18.69 -2.15
CA LYS A 146 -12.02 18.59 -2.48
C LYS A 146 -12.23 17.75 -3.74
N THR A 147 -11.42 17.96 -4.78
CA THR A 147 -11.51 17.19 -6.02
C THR A 147 -11.25 15.70 -5.77
N VAL A 148 -10.17 15.37 -5.05
CA VAL A 148 -9.82 13.99 -4.71
C VAL A 148 -10.92 13.33 -3.86
N ILE A 149 -11.46 14.05 -2.87
CA ILE A 149 -12.56 13.53 -2.03
C ILE A 149 -13.80 13.26 -2.89
N ASN A 150 -14.19 14.18 -3.78
CA ASN A 150 -15.35 13.99 -4.64
C ASN A 150 -15.20 12.76 -5.55
N ILE A 151 -14.01 12.54 -6.13
CA ILE A 151 -13.73 11.35 -6.93
C ILE A 151 -13.84 10.10 -6.06
N LEU A 152 -13.25 10.10 -4.86
CA LEU A 152 -13.26 8.95 -3.96
C LEU A 152 -14.68 8.61 -3.45
N GLU A 153 -15.50 9.62 -3.16
CA GLU A 153 -16.91 9.47 -2.77
C GLU A 153 -17.72 8.89 -3.95
N ASN A 154 -17.49 9.35 -5.18
CA ASN A 154 -18.13 8.79 -6.37
C ASN A 154 -17.74 7.32 -6.61
N LEU A 155 -16.46 6.98 -6.43
CA LEU A 155 -15.99 5.59 -6.50
C LEU A 155 -16.61 4.72 -5.39
N GLY A 156 -16.83 5.27 -4.19
CA GLY A 156 -17.46 4.58 -3.08
C GLY A 156 -18.97 4.36 -3.21
N ASN A 157 -19.63 5.05 -4.15
CA ASN A 157 -21.05 4.87 -4.45
C ASN A 157 -21.33 3.65 -5.34
N THR A 158 -20.30 2.95 -5.81
CA THR A 158 -20.43 1.74 -6.62
C THR A 158 -19.73 0.56 -5.95
N ASN A 159 -20.43 -0.58 -5.90
CA ASN A 159 -19.92 -1.85 -5.38
C ASN A 159 -19.48 -2.77 -6.52
N VAL A 160 -18.73 -2.21 -7.47
CA VAL A 160 -18.09 -2.94 -8.56
C VAL A 160 -16.61 -2.62 -8.60
N SER A 161 -15.79 -3.58 -9.01
CA SER A 161 -14.36 -3.37 -9.14
C SER A 161 -13.92 -2.88 -10.53
N ASP A 162 -14.74 -3.10 -11.56
CA ASP A 162 -14.40 -2.85 -12.97
C ASP A 162 -14.36 -1.36 -13.37
N ASP A 163 -14.86 -0.46 -12.52
CA ASP A 163 -14.72 0.99 -12.63
C ASP A 163 -13.55 1.57 -11.80
N LYS A 164 -12.79 0.73 -11.08
CA LYS A 164 -11.67 1.16 -10.22
C LYS A 164 -10.32 0.92 -10.88
N ASN A 165 -9.40 1.86 -10.73
CA ASN A 165 -7.99 1.63 -11.06
C ASN A 165 -7.27 0.97 -9.89
N VAL A 166 -6.48 -0.06 -10.18
CA VAL A 166 -5.84 -0.89 -9.15
C VAL A 166 -4.36 -1.14 -9.42
N LEU A 167 -3.55 -1.04 -8.38
CA LEU A 167 -2.18 -1.52 -8.35
C LEU A 167 -2.06 -2.68 -7.35
N LEU A 168 -1.54 -3.81 -7.82
CA LEU A 168 -1.31 -4.97 -6.96
C LEU A 168 0.18 -5.10 -6.63
N GLY A 169 0.52 -5.01 -5.35
CA GLY A 169 1.87 -5.14 -4.84
C GLY A 169 2.15 -6.51 -4.24
N GLY A 170 3.19 -7.20 -4.73
CA GLY A 170 3.69 -8.45 -4.16
C GLY A 170 5.14 -8.31 -3.69
N THR A 171 5.37 -8.40 -2.39
CA THR A 171 6.72 -8.35 -1.79
C THR A 171 7.10 -9.71 -1.22
N VAL A 172 8.27 -10.24 -1.61
CA VAL A 172 8.81 -11.47 -1.02
C VAL A 172 10.20 -11.24 -0.42
N PHE A 173 10.32 -11.60 0.85
CA PHE A 173 11.58 -11.60 1.58
C PHE A 173 12.30 -12.95 1.43
N CYS A 174 13.44 -12.95 0.75
CA CYS A 174 14.20 -14.15 0.44
C CYS A 174 15.64 -13.86 0.02
N SER A 175 16.52 -14.86 0.15
CA SER A 175 17.85 -14.81 -0.48
C SER A 175 17.74 -14.59 -2.00
N PHE A 176 18.73 -13.95 -2.60
CA PHE A 176 18.77 -13.68 -4.05
C PHE A 176 19.27 -14.89 -4.86
N ASN A 177 18.99 -16.11 -4.38
CA ASN A 177 19.42 -17.36 -5.03
C ASN A 177 18.66 -17.61 -6.34
N THR A 178 17.43 -17.10 -6.43
CA THR A 178 16.61 -17.10 -7.65
C THR A 178 16.24 -15.67 -8.01
N LYS A 179 15.91 -15.44 -9.29
CA LYS A 179 15.50 -14.13 -9.82
C LYS A 179 14.06 -14.18 -10.29
N ILE A 180 13.42 -13.02 -10.27
CA ILE A 180 12.09 -12.82 -10.83
C ILE A 180 12.08 -13.12 -12.34
N GLU A 181 11.13 -13.94 -12.79
CA GLU A 181 10.90 -14.27 -14.19
C GLU A 181 9.80 -13.38 -14.79
N LEU A 182 10.18 -12.31 -15.50
CA LEU A 182 9.25 -11.31 -16.04
C LEU A 182 8.10 -11.90 -16.90
N GLN A 183 8.35 -12.97 -17.65
CA GLN A 183 7.33 -13.57 -18.52
C GLN A 183 6.13 -14.10 -17.73
N ARG A 184 6.36 -14.67 -16.54
CA ARG A 184 5.27 -15.17 -15.70
C ARG A 184 4.40 -14.05 -15.13
N PHE A 185 4.99 -12.87 -14.88
CA PHE A 185 4.24 -11.67 -14.51
C PHE A 185 3.44 -11.11 -15.69
N LYS A 186 3.98 -11.15 -16.91
CA LYS A 186 3.21 -10.79 -18.12
C LYS A 186 2.00 -11.72 -18.29
N SER A 187 2.17 -13.03 -18.11
CA SER A 187 1.06 -13.99 -18.15
C SER A 187 0.02 -13.73 -17.06
N LEU A 188 0.47 -13.44 -15.83
CA LEU A 188 -0.43 -13.07 -14.73
C LEU A 188 -1.21 -11.79 -15.04
N TYR A 189 -0.53 -10.75 -15.51
CA TYR A 189 -1.13 -9.48 -15.90
C TYR A 189 -2.23 -9.69 -16.95
N GLN A 190 -1.91 -10.42 -18.04
CA GLN A 190 -2.90 -10.69 -19.08
C GLN A 190 -4.10 -11.46 -18.53
N ARG A 191 -3.86 -12.49 -17.69
CA ARG A 191 -4.94 -13.26 -17.07
C ARG A 191 -5.87 -12.38 -16.23
N ILE A 192 -5.34 -11.49 -15.39
CA ILE A 192 -6.16 -10.59 -14.56
C ILE A 192 -6.89 -9.58 -15.45
N LYS A 193 -6.20 -8.99 -16.43
CA LYS A 193 -6.78 -8.03 -17.37
C LYS A 193 -7.94 -8.62 -18.17
N THR A 194 -7.83 -9.86 -18.66
CA THR A 194 -8.90 -10.52 -19.43
C THR A 194 -10.12 -10.89 -18.60
N GLN A 195 -10.00 -10.91 -17.28
CA GLN A 195 -11.15 -11.10 -16.38
C GLN A 195 -11.96 -9.81 -16.20
N SER A 196 -11.54 -8.69 -16.80
CA SER A 196 -12.20 -7.38 -16.77
C SER A 196 -12.61 -6.92 -15.37
N LYS A 197 -11.77 -7.17 -14.37
CA LYS A 197 -12.10 -6.88 -12.97
C LYS A 197 -11.79 -5.46 -12.55
N PHE A 198 -11.06 -4.68 -13.35
CA PHE A 198 -10.60 -3.34 -13.03
C PHE A 198 -10.58 -2.46 -14.28
N SER A 199 -10.76 -1.16 -14.12
CA SER A 199 -10.66 -0.16 -15.19
C SER A 199 -9.23 -0.09 -15.72
N LYS A 200 -8.26 0.06 -14.81
CA LYS A 200 -6.82 -0.02 -15.09
C LYS A 200 -6.15 -0.93 -14.07
N LEU A 201 -5.09 -1.61 -14.52
CA LEU A 201 -4.31 -2.54 -13.72
C LEU A 201 -2.82 -2.22 -13.83
N GLN A 202 -2.15 -2.18 -12.69
CA GLN A 202 -0.69 -2.25 -12.58
C GLN A 202 -0.26 -3.32 -11.58
N ILE A 203 0.96 -3.83 -11.73
CA ILE A 203 1.54 -4.84 -10.84
C ILE A 203 2.95 -4.39 -10.48
N ILE A 204 3.26 -4.38 -9.18
CA ILE A 204 4.63 -4.20 -8.67
C ILE A 204 5.06 -5.48 -7.96
N ALA A 205 6.21 -6.01 -8.38
CA ALA A 205 6.82 -7.22 -7.83
C ALA A 205 8.16 -6.87 -7.18
N ILE A 206 8.31 -7.20 -5.90
CA ILE A 206 9.47 -6.81 -5.10
C ILE A 206 10.11 -8.07 -4.51
N GLN A 207 11.40 -8.25 -4.79
CA GLN A 207 12.26 -9.23 -4.12
C GLN A 207 13.23 -8.48 -3.20
N LYS A 208 13.16 -8.73 -1.90
CA LYS A 208 14.05 -8.12 -0.89
C LYS A 208 14.72 -9.21 -0.07
N ARG A 209 15.97 -9.00 0.36
CA ARG A 209 16.72 -10.04 1.09
C ARG A 209 16.04 -10.46 2.41
N THR A 210 15.83 -9.50 3.29
CA THR A 210 15.19 -9.69 4.60
C THR A 210 14.38 -8.46 4.97
N PHE A 211 13.33 -8.65 5.76
CA PHE A 211 12.56 -7.55 6.35
C PHE A 211 13.28 -7.00 7.58
N GLU A 212 14.04 -7.85 8.30
CA GLU A 212 14.87 -7.49 9.44
C GLU A 212 15.86 -6.39 9.07
N ALA A 213 16.52 -6.47 7.91
CA ALA A 213 17.45 -5.42 7.49
C ALA A 213 16.78 -4.03 7.32
N VAL A 214 15.46 -4.00 7.04
CA VAL A 214 14.72 -2.72 6.99
C VAL A 214 14.38 -2.26 8.41
N VAL A 215 13.96 -3.18 9.28
CA VAL A 215 13.69 -2.89 10.70
C VAL A 215 14.95 -2.40 11.41
N ASP A 216 16.09 -3.06 11.19
CA ASP A 216 17.39 -2.69 11.77
C ASP A 216 17.82 -1.29 11.30
N PHE A 217 17.64 -1.00 10.00
CA PHE A 217 17.88 0.34 9.48
C PHE A 217 16.98 1.38 10.17
N LEU A 218 15.68 1.12 10.31
CA LEU A 218 14.77 2.02 11.02
C LEU A 218 15.15 2.21 12.50
N ASN A 219 15.60 1.15 13.18
CA ASN A 219 16.10 1.22 14.55
C ASN A 219 17.34 2.12 14.66
N THR A 220 18.23 2.12 13.66
CA THR A 220 19.43 2.99 13.69
C THR A 220 19.09 4.48 13.60
N LEU A 221 17.89 4.82 13.12
CA LEU A 221 17.38 6.18 13.02
C LEU A 221 16.62 6.63 14.29
N ASN A 222 16.36 5.71 15.22
CA ASN A 222 15.66 5.96 16.48
C ASN A 222 16.71 6.35 17.54
N VAL A 223 17.10 7.63 17.53
CA VAL A 223 18.11 8.21 18.44
C VAL A 223 17.44 8.75 19.71
#